data_AF-A0A3D4EIC6-F1
#
_entry.id   AF-A0A3D4EIC6-F1
#
_cell.length_a   1.000
_cell.length_b   1.000
_cell.length_c   1.000
_cell.angle_alpha   90.00
_cell.angle_beta   90.00
_cell.angle_gamma   90.00
#
_symmetry.space_group_name_H-M   'P 1'
#
loop_
_entity.id
_entity.type
_entity.pdbx_description
1 polymer ?
#
loop_
_entity_poly.entity_id
_entity_poly.type
_entity_poly.pdbx_seq_one_letter_code
_entity_poly.pdbx_strand_id
1 'polypeptide(L)'
;MKKRILICFSVLASINLFAQDDDGFEAVITAGAADANTLMGAYIAPAMEGLVYSMSGGWYHTAKTHKKLGFDITIGVNAAMVPSEKEMFAFADLNFENTITASPGVTPTVAGNGTPAEVTVVTQDGDTGTFTMPEGVKDDLPLNAMPAPTLQASVGLVYDTDLMVRATPKVGSDDVKGSLFGVGLKHNLMQYLGPLDKLPLNVSLLGAFTTMNVDYDIEDGSSIDGTGQAAEFKLNSYTVQGIASLDFPFISIYGGLGYTGGKSELNVLGTYTVEYNAGTETTTLVDPIALSYSPSSVRASLGARLNLAFFKIYADYTVQEYSNLSAGIAFSFR
;
A
#
# COMPACT_ATOMS: atom_id res chain seq x y z
N MET A 1 -28.64 -9.20 -5.69
CA MET A 1 -27.61 -8.93 -6.72
C MET A 1 -26.63 -7.81 -6.29
N LYS A 2 -26.06 -7.88 -5.08
CA LYS A 2 -25.15 -6.85 -4.54
C LYS A 2 -23.73 -7.37 -4.20
N LYS A 3 -23.37 -8.59 -4.64
CA LYS A 3 -22.10 -9.27 -4.26
C LYS A 3 -20.95 -9.16 -5.27
N ARG A 4 -21.02 -8.31 -6.30
CA ARG A 4 -20.04 -8.34 -7.43
C ARG A 4 -19.04 -7.19 -7.49
N ILE A 5 -19.08 -6.22 -6.58
CA ILE A 5 -18.09 -5.11 -6.49
C ILE A 5 -17.17 -5.30 -5.26
N LEU A 6 -17.14 -6.50 -4.67
CA LEU A 6 -16.41 -6.74 -3.42
C LEU A 6 -14.96 -7.18 -3.61
N ILE A 7 -14.47 -7.44 -4.84
CA ILE A 7 -13.15 -8.07 -5.05
C ILE A 7 -11.98 -7.09 -4.86
N CYS A 8 -12.15 -5.80 -5.14
CA CYS A 8 -11.08 -4.81 -4.96
C CYS A 8 -10.85 -4.43 -3.50
N PHE A 9 -11.88 -4.49 -2.66
CA PHE A 9 -11.75 -4.23 -1.23
C PHE A 9 -11.68 -5.51 -0.39
N SER A 10 -12.05 -6.68 -0.90
CA SER A 10 -11.94 -7.93 -0.13
C SER A 10 -10.51 -8.26 0.25
N VAL A 11 -9.49 -7.78 -0.49
CA VAL A 11 -8.08 -7.99 -0.13
C VAL A 11 -7.62 -7.03 0.98
N LEU A 12 -8.19 -5.82 1.03
CA LEU A 12 -8.01 -4.85 2.12
C LEU A 12 -8.92 -5.14 3.33
N ALA A 13 -9.97 -5.93 3.15
CA ALA A 13 -10.92 -6.33 4.20
C ALA A 13 -10.68 -7.76 4.70
N SER A 14 -9.83 -8.56 4.03
CA SER A 14 -9.40 -9.88 4.50
C SER A 14 -8.20 -9.80 5.45
N ILE A 15 -7.56 -8.63 5.55
CA ILE A 15 -6.69 -8.30 6.68
C ILE A 15 -7.60 -8.03 7.90
N ASN A 16 -8.03 -9.12 8.56
CA ASN A 16 -8.62 -9.08 9.90
C ASN A 16 -7.55 -8.66 10.93
N LEU A 17 -6.88 -7.51 10.73
CA LEU A 17 -5.82 -7.02 11.62
C LEU A 17 -6.37 -6.57 12.98
N PHE A 18 -7.69 -6.44 13.10
CA PHE A 18 -8.38 -5.85 14.25
C PHE A 18 -9.48 -6.73 14.86
N ALA A 19 -9.61 -8.00 14.47
CA ALA A 19 -10.74 -8.82 14.94
C ALA A 19 -10.32 -10.26 15.27
N GLN A 20 -10.23 -10.59 16.57
CA GLN A 20 -11.11 -11.55 17.28
C GLN A 20 -10.53 -12.28 18.51
N ASP A 21 -9.30 -12.02 18.97
CA ASP A 21 -8.79 -12.64 20.20
C ASP A 21 -8.08 -11.61 21.09
N ASP A 22 -8.01 -11.88 22.40
CA ASP A 22 -7.30 -11.11 23.44
C ASP A 22 -5.79 -10.91 23.15
N ASP A 23 -5.28 -11.53 22.08
CA ASP A 23 -3.91 -11.48 21.58
C ASP A 23 -3.88 -10.79 20.20
N GLY A 24 -3.68 -9.47 20.15
CA GLY A 24 -3.72 -8.72 18.89
C GLY A 24 -3.14 -7.31 18.93
N PHE A 25 -3.46 -6.51 17.91
CA PHE A 25 -3.04 -5.10 17.76
C PHE A 25 -3.31 -4.26 19.02
N GLU A 26 -4.43 -4.54 19.69
CA GLU A 26 -4.86 -3.89 20.93
C GLU A 26 -3.97 -4.24 22.12
N ALA A 27 -3.38 -5.45 22.16
CA ALA A 27 -2.52 -5.83 23.28
C ALA A 27 -1.19 -5.06 23.27
N VAL A 28 -0.73 -4.57 22.11
CA VAL A 28 0.51 -3.78 21.97
C VAL A 28 0.44 -2.45 22.73
N ILE A 29 -0.76 -1.85 22.87
CA ILE A 29 -0.91 -0.60 23.63
C ILE A 29 -0.66 -0.77 25.13
N THR A 30 -0.61 -2.02 25.62
CA THR A 30 -0.15 -2.36 26.98
C THR A 30 1.28 -1.87 27.25
N ALA A 31 2.09 -1.68 26.21
CA ALA A 31 3.44 -1.12 26.35
C ALA A 31 3.45 0.36 26.77
N GLY A 32 2.30 1.04 26.79
CA GLY A 32 2.19 2.49 26.94
C GLY A 32 2.38 3.19 25.60
N ALA A 33 1.81 4.37 25.44
CA ALA A 33 1.67 5.02 24.12
C ALA A 33 2.99 5.17 23.33
N ALA A 34 4.08 5.59 23.98
CA ALA A 34 5.37 5.79 23.29
C ALA A 34 5.97 4.47 22.76
N ASP A 35 5.99 3.43 23.59
CA ASP A 35 6.55 2.13 23.24
C ASP A 35 5.62 1.35 22.31
N ALA A 36 4.30 1.49 22.50
CA ALA A 36 3.30 0.94 21.60
C ALA A 36 3.44 1.54 20.20
N ASN A 37 3.63 2.85 20.08
CA ASN A 37 3.91 3.49 18.80
C ASN A 37 5.21 2.98 18.19
N THR A 38 6.25 2.73 18.99
CA THR A 38 7.53 2.17 18.51
C THR A 38 7.39 0.74 18.00
N LEU A 39 6.75 -0.14 18.78
CA LEU A 39 6.51 -1.55 18.43
C LEU A 39 5.59 -1.67 17.22
N MET A 40 4.48 -0.94 17.22
CA MET A 40 3.55 -0.91 16.10
C MET A 40 4.24 -0.36 14.85
N GLY A 41 5.06 0.66 15.04
CA GLY A 41 5.86 1.26 13.98
C GLY A 41 6.78 0.23 13.30
N ALA A 42 7.49 -0.59 14.09
CA ALA A 42 8.33 -1.65 13.53
C ALA A 42 7.49 -2.75 12.84
N TYR A 43 6.38 -3.15 13.45
CA TYR A 43 5.50 -4.21 12.94
C TYR A 43 4.84 -3.85 11.60
N ILE A 44 4.29 -2.63 11.46
CA ILE A 44 3.47 -2.26 10.29
C ILE A 44 4.26 -1.59 9.16
N ALA A 45 5.52 -1.17 9.41
CA ALA A 45 6.35 -0.47 8.43
C ALA A 45 6.35 -1.10 7.03
N PRO A 46 6.47 -2.45 6.87
CA PRO A 46 6.53 -3.03 5.54
C PRO A 46 5.25 -2.87 4.72
N ALA A 47 4.08 -2.89 5.37
CA ALA A 47 2.80 -2.64 4.71
C ALA A 47 2.65 -1.15 4.35
N MET A 48 3.00 -0.27 5.29
CA MET A 48 2.91 1.19 5.10
C MET A 48 3.79 1.67 3.93
N GLU A 49 4.99 1.12 3.82
CA GLU A 49 5.90 1.45 2.71
C GLU A 49 5.52 0.71 1.42
N GLY A 50 5.22 -0.58 1.51
CA GLY A 50 4.86 -1.41 0.36
C GLY A 50 3.61 -0.90 -0.36
N LEU A 51 2.62 -0.36 0.34
CA LEU A 51 1.44 0.24 -0.29
C LEU A 51 1.77 1.49 -1.11
N VAL A 52 2.73 2.33 -0.68
CA VAL A 52 3.18 3.50 -1.46
C VAL A 52 3.75 3.05 -2.81
N TYR A 53 4.56 1.98 -2.77
CA TYR A 53 5.17 1.39 -3.94
C TYR A 53 4.18 0.62 -4.83
N SER A 54 3.27 -0.14 -4.25
CA SER A 54 2.21 -0.88 -4.98
C SER A 54 1.31 0.07 -5.74
N MET A 55 0.91 1.18 -5.10
CA MET A 55 0.11 2.21 -5.75
C MET A 55 0.88 2.91 -6.88
N SER A 56 2.21 2.98 -6.86
CA SER A 56 2.97 3.58 -7.97
C SER A 56 2.95 2.76 -9.28
N GLY A 57 2.45 1.51 -9.23
CA GLY A 57 2.37 0.61 -10.38
C GLY A 57 1.19 0.85 -11.32
N GLY A 58 1.22 0.19 -12.48
CA GLY A 58 0.07 0.04 -13.37
C GLY A 58 -0.39 1.27 -14.15
N TRP A 59 0.29 2.43 -14.02
CA TRP A 59 -0.10 3.67 -14.69
C TRP A 59 -0.02 3.63 -16.22
N TYR A 60 0.81 2.75 -16.79
CA TYR A 60 0.99 2.65 -18.24
C TYR A 60 1.31 1.21 -18.66
N HIS A 61 0.91 0.86 -19.87
CA HIS A 61 1.26 -0.40 -20.53
C HIS A 61 1.76 -0.18 -21.98
N THR A 62 2.20 1.06 -22.27
CA THR A 62 2.81 1.54 -23.53
C THR A 62 3.20 3.01 -23.37
N ALA A 63 4.26 3.45 -24.05
CA ALA A 63 4.57 4.88 -24.15
C ALA A 63 3.61 5.58 -25.12
N LYS A 64 3.10 4.87 -26.14
CA LYS A 64 2.23 5.46 -27.17
C LYS A 64 0.93 6.02 -26.59
N THR A 65 0.74 7.33 -26.75
CA THR A 65 -0.49 8.06 -26.39
C THR A 65 -1.65 7.75 -27.34
N HIS A 66 -2.86 8.10 -26.92
CA HIS A 66 -4.07 8.01 -27.72
C HIS A 66 -4.14 9.19 -28.69
N LYS A 67 -4.83 9.00 -29.81
CA LYS A 67 -5.27 10.15 -30.60
C LYS A 67 -6.29 10.96 -29.79
N LYS A 68 -6.51 12.21 -30.19
CA LYS A 68 -7.51 13.08 -29.58
C LYS A 68 -8.87 12.36 -29.44
N LEU A 69 -9.42 12.31 -28.23
CA LEU A 69 -10.64 11.61 -27.82
C LEU A 69 -10.58 10.07 -27.86
N GLY A 70 -9.48 9.47 -28.33
CA GLY A 70 -9.21 8.06 -28.08
C GLY A 70 -9.04 7.83 -26.58
N PHE A 71 -9.44 6.68 -26.08
CA PHE A 71 -9.45 6.40 -24.66
C PHE A 71 -9.14 4.94 -24.34
N ASP A 72 -8.74 4.68 -23.10
CA ASP A 72 -8.73 3.32 -22.55
C ASP A 72 -9.39 3.26 -21.19
N ILE A 73 -9.97 2.09 -20.89
CA ILE A 73 -10.38 1.69 -19.54
C ILE A 73 -9.53 0.49 -19.16
N THR A 74 -8.83 0.60 -18.04
CA THR A 74 -7.84 -0.36 -17.57
C THR A 74 -8.25 -0.90 -16.21
N ILE A 75 -8.19 -2.21 -16.08
CA ILE A 75 -8.39 -2.93 -14.82
C ILE A 75 -7.12 -3.74 -14.58
N GLY A 76 -6.46 -3.50 -13.46
CA GLY A 76 -5.21 -4.18 -13.12
C GLY A 76 -5.02 -4.37 -11.63
N VAL A 77 -4.01 -5.14 -11.30
CA VAL A 77 -3.52 -5.36 -9.94
C VAL A 77 -2.02 -5.10 -9.91
N ASN A 78 -1.56 -4.54 -8.80
CA ASN A 78 -0.15 -4.35 -8.49
C ASN A 78 0.15 -5.16 -7.22
N ALA A 79 1.34 -5.73 -7.14
CA ALA A 79 1.80 -6.53 -6.03
C ALA A 79 3.23 -6.13 -5.69
N ALA A 80 3.39 -5.29 -4.67
CA ALA A 80 4.69 -4.85 -4.18
C ALA A 80 5.23 -5.87 -3.17
N MET A 81 6.26 -6.61 -3.58
CA MET A 81 6.89 -7.63 -2.76
C MET A 81 7.74 -6.98 -1.68
N VAL A 82 7.60 -7.49 -0.46
CA VAL A 82 8.34 -7.00 0.70
C VAL A 82 9.76 -7.58 0.68
N PRO A 83 10.82 -6.74 0.87
CA PRO A 83 12.18 -7.24 1.02
C PRO A 83 12.33 -8.15 2.24
N SER A 84 13.11 -9.23 2.11
CA SER A 84 13.29 -10.20 3.19
C SER A 84 13.84 -9.59 4.47
N GLU A 85 14.70 -8.57 4.38
CA GLU A 85 15.23 -7.88 5.58
C GLU A 85 14.18 -7.08 6.36
N LYS A 86 13.00 -6.83 5.76
CA LYS A 86 11.88 -6.13 6.40
C LYS A 86 10.79 -7.08 6.90
N GLU A 87 10.99 -8.39 6.82
CA GLU A 87 10.00 -9.36 7.29
C GLU A 87 10.03 -9.55 8.81
N MET A 88 11.17 -9.30 9.45
CA MET A 88 11.37 -9.47 10.90
C MET A 88 12.00 -8.20 11.48
N PHE A 89 11.79 -7.95 12.76
CA PHE A 89 12.54 -6.93 13.49
C PHE A 89 13.05 -7.47 14.83
N ALA A 90 14.13 -6.88 15.34
CA ALA A 90 14.70 -7.20 16.64
C ALA A 90 14.34 -6.12 17.67
N PHE A 91 13.94 -6.52 18.87
CA PHE A 91 13.65 -5.57 19.95
C PHE A 91 14.89 -4.76 20.35
N ALA A 92 16.08 -5.33 20.17
CA ALA A 92 17.36 -4.67 20.45
C ALA A 92 17.68 -3.49 19.50
N ASP A 93 17.01 -3.41 18.35
CA ASP A 93 17.18 -2.33 17.38
C ASP A 93 16.22 -1.14 17.66
N LEU A 94 15.34 -1.29 18.66
CA LEU A 94 14.33 -0.30 19.03
C LEU A 94 14.70 0.39 20.36
N ASN A 95 14.22 1.63 20.52
CA ASN A 95 14.40 2.40 21.75
C ASN A 95 13.07 2.48 22.48
N PHE A 96 13.08 2.15 23.78
CA PHE A 96 11.88 2.13 24.61
C PHE A 96 12.03 3.06 25.81
N GLU A 97 10.92 3.65 26.25
CA GLU A 97 10.83 4.43 27.49
C GLU A 97 10.68 3.53 28.71
N ASN A 98 9.99 2.40 28.56
CA ASN A 98 9.81 1.39 29.61
C ASN A 98 10.82 0.25 29.46
N THR A 99 10.88 -0.62 30.47
CA THR A 99 11.71 -1.83 30.39
C THR A 99 10.96 -2.91 29.63
N ILE A 100 11.43 -3.23 28.42
CA ILE A 100 10.87 -4.27 27.56
C ILE A 100 11.75 -5.52 27.62
N THR A 101 11.14 -6.66 27.92
CA THR A 101 11.76 -7.98 27.77
C THR A 101 10.93 -8.81 26.81
N ALA A 102 11.55 -9.37 25.78
CA ALA A 102 10.86 -10.15 24.75
C ALA A 102 11.51 -11.51 24.53
N SER A 103 10.69 -12.54 24.35
CA SER A 103 11.12 -13.89 24.01
C SER A 103 10.23 -14.47 22.90
N PRO A 104 10.77 -14.79 21.72
CA PRO A 104 12.16 -14.57 21.28
C PRO A 104 12.53 -13.08 21.15
N GLY A 105 13.83 -12.75 21.10
CA GLY A 105 14.30 -11.36 20.93
C GLY A 105 14.11 -10.76 19.53
N VAL A 106 13.48 -11.52 18.63
CA VAL A 106 13.09 -11.12 17.27
C VAL A 106 11.66 -11.58 17.03
N THR A 107 10.90 -10.84 16.23
CA THR A 107 9.48 -11.11 15.98
C THR A 107 9.09 -10.72 14.55
N PRO A 108 8.06 -11.36 13.95
CA PRO A 108 7.62 -10.99 12.61
C PRO A 108 7.02 -9.59 12.56
N THR A 109 7.20 -8.95 11.40
CA THR A 109 6.38 -7.81 10.96
C THR A 109 5.07 -8.32 10.39
N VAL A 110 4.16 -7.40 10.04
CA VAL A 110 2.92 -7.71 9.33
C VAL A 110 3.14 -8.49 8.02
N ALA A 111 4.32 -8.37 7.41
CA ALA A 111 4.66 -9.02 6.14
C ALA A 111 5.64 -10.20 6.29
N GLY A 112 5.96 -10.59 7.52
CA GLY A 112 6.82 -11.75 7.82
C GLY A 112 6.03 -12.96 8.31
N ASN A 113 6.75 -14.07 8.44
CA ASN A 113 6.28 -15.25 9.16
C ASN A 113 7.29 -15.57 10.26
N GLY A 114 6.81 -16.04 11.40
CA GLY A 114 7.67 -16.41 12.51
C GLY A 114 6.86 -16.63 13.77
N THR A 115 7.51 -17.11 14.82
CA THR A 115 6.91 -17.18 16.15
C THR A 115 6.81 -15.77 16.72
N PRO A 116 5.60 -15.29 17.08
CA PRO A 116 5.47 -14.03 17.78
C PRO A 116 6.21 -14.04 19.11
N ALA A 117 6.70 -12.88 19.53
CA ALA A 117 7.37 -12.76 20.81
C ALA A 117 6.35 -12.49 21.91
N GLU A 118 6.50 -13.18 23.04
CA GLU A 118 5.88 -12.78 24.29
C GLU A 118 6.69 -11.60 24.86
N VAL A 119 6.00 -10.53 25.20
CA VAL A 119 6.57 -9.28 25.67
C VAL A 119 6.11 -9.02 27.09
N THR A 120 7.06 -8.75 27.98
CA THR A 120 6.81 -8.18 29.30
C THR A 120 7.27 -6.74 29.32
N VAL A 121 6.40 -5.87 29.80
CA VAL A 121 6.65 -4.44 29.99
C VAL A 121 6.63 -4.13 31.46
N VAL A 122 7.66 -3.45 31.95
CA VAL A 122 7.66 -2.83 33.28
C VAL A 122 7.68 -1.32 33.08
N THR A 123 6.58 -0.67 33.44
CA THR A 123 6.42 0.78 33.29
C THR A 123 7.36 1.55 34.22
N GLN A 124 7.52 2.85 33.99
CA GLN A 124 8.31 3.72 34.88
C GLN A 124 7.80 3.76 36.32
N ASP A 125 6.49 3.54 36.52
CA ASP A 125 5.84 3.47 37.83
C ASP A 125 5.97 2.09 38.49
N GLY A 126 6.57 1.12 37.79
CA GLY A 126 6.80 -0.25 38.27
C GLY A 126 5.67 -1.22 37.97
N ASP A 127 4.64 -0.79 37.22
CA ASP A 127 3.54 -1.65 36.81
C ASP A 127 3.99 -2.64 35.75
N THR A 128 3.47 -3.86 35.82
CA THR A 128 3.82 -4.93 34.89
C THR A 128 2.63 -5.28 33.99
N GLY A 129 2.88 -5.27 32.69
CA GLY A 129 1.97 -5.74 31.65
C GLY A 129 2.63 -6.81 30.78
N THR A 130 1.83 -7.69 30.20
CA THR A 130 2.30 -8.73 29.28
C THR A 130 1.38 -8.82 28.08
N PHE A 131 1.95 -9.06 26.90
CA PHE A 131 1.19 -9.33 25.69
C PHE A 131 2.02 -10.15 24.70
N THR A 132 1.35 -10.72 23.72
CA THR A 132 1.99 -11.39 22.58
C THR A 132 1.99 -10.43 21.38
N MET A 133 3.13 -10.29 20.69
CA MET A 133 3.15 -9.56 19.43
C MET A 133 2.19 -10.19 18.40
N PRO A 134 1.63 -9.43 17.46
CA PRO A 134 0.79 -10.03 16.42
C PRO A 134 1.60 -10.92 15.47
N GLU A 135 0.95 -11.95 14.93
CA GLU A 135 1.48 -12.69 13.79
C GLU A 135 1.50 -11.80 12.53
N GLY A 136 2.36 -12.16 11.58
CA GLY A 136 2.32 -11.56 10.24
C GLY A 136 1.28 -12.27 9.36
N VAL A 137 0.78 -11.55 8.36
CA VAL A 137 -0.26 -12.05 7.43
C VAL A 137 0.32 -12.43 6.06
N LYS A 138 1.64 -12.66 5.98
CA LYS A 138 2.35 -12.86 4.71
C LYS A 138 1.74 -13.96 3.85
N ASP A 139 1.43 -15.10 4.46
CA ASP A 139 0.90 -16.27 3.76
C ASP A 139 -0.57 -16.10 3.34
N ASP A 140 -1.29 -15.14 3.93
CA ASP A 140 -2.65 -14.78 3.54
C ASP A 140 -2.68 -13.77 2.37
N LEU A 141 -1.55 -13.12 2.09
CA LEU A 141 -1.45 -12.14 1.03
C LEU A 141 -1.24 -12.80 -0.34
N PRO A 142 -1.94 -12.33 -1.40
CA PRO A 142 -1.71 -12.84 -2.74
C PRO A 142 -0.26 -12.54 -3.17
N LEU A 143 0.46 -13.60 -3.55
CA LEU A 143 1.87 -13.54 -3.95
C LEU A 143 2.80 -13.05 -2.82
N ASN A 144 2.39 -13.13 -1.55
CA ASN A 144 3.15 -12.66 -0.38
C ASN A 144 3.58 -11.18 -0.55
N ALA A 145 2.71 -10.36 -1.13
CA ALA A 145 3.01 -9.00 -1.56
C ALA A 145 1.88 -8.04 -1.19
N MET A 146 2.21 -6.76 -1.04
CA MET A 146 1.24 -5.70 -0.78
C MET A 146 0.42 -5.40 -2.03
N PRO A 147 -0.89 -5.75 -2.04
CA PRO A 147 -1.69 -5.66 -3.25
C PRO A 147 -2.36 -4.29 -3.39
N ALA A 148 -2.37 -3.74 -4.60
CA ALA A 148 -3.13 -2.54 -4.94
C ALA A 148 -3.90 -2.75 -6.26
N PRO A 149 -5.22 -2.97 -6.21
CA PRO A 149 -6.05 -3.01 -7.41
C PRO A 149 -6.16 -1.61 -8.03
N THR A 150 -6.36 -1.57 -9.34
CA THR A 150 -6.46 -0.33 -10.11
C THR A 150 -7.62 -0.40 -11.08
N LEU A 151 -8.44 0.64 -11.07
CA LEU A 151 -9.42 0.96 -12.09
C LEU A 151 -9.06 2.35 -12.64
N GLN A 152 -8.64 2.39 -13.89
CA GLN A 152 -8.11 3.59 -14.52
C GLN A 152 -8.83 3.86 -15.84
N ALA A 153 -9.04 5.13 -16.16
CA ALA A 153 -9.44 5.61 -17.46
C ALA A 153 -8.36 6.57 -17.99
N SER A 154 -8.06 6.48 -19.27
CA SER A 154 -7.16 7.42 -19.95
C SER A 154 -7.84 8.00 -21.18
N VAL A 155 -7.59 9.26 -21.50
CA VAL A 155 -8.10 9.92 -22.71
C VAL A 155 -7.01 10.74 -23.39
N GLY A 156 -6.93 10.62 -24.70
CA GLY A 156 -6.03 11.39 -25.56
C GLY A 156 -6.52 12.83 -25.74
N LEU A 157 -5.61 13.75 -25.51
CA LEU A 157 -5.77 15.19 -25.67
C LEU A 157 -5.07 15.66 -26.97
N VAL A 158 -4.78 16.96 -27.03
CA VAL A 158 -3.96 17.55 -28.09
C VAL A 158 -2.47 17.30 -27.85
N TYR A 159 -1.65 17.47 -28.88
CA TYR A 159 -0.18 17.34 -28.81
C TYR A 159 0.28 16.00 -28.22
N ASP A 160 -0.34 14.91 -28.65
CA ASP A 160 -0.01 13.53 -28.25
C ASP A 160 0.15 13.36 -26.72
N THR A 161 -0.82 13.87 -25.97
CA THR A 161 -0.87 13.82 -24.50
C THR A 161 -2.04 12.98 -24.05
N ASP A 162 -1.86 12.07 -23.09
CA ASP A 162 -2.96 11.40 -22.38
C ASP A 162 -3.16 12.03 -21.01
N LEU A 163 -4.41 12.30 -20.66
CA LEU A 163 -4.85 12.48 -19.28
C LEU A 163 -5.34 11.14 -18.74
N MET A 164 -4.87 10.78 -17.55
CA MET A 164 -5.14 9.51 -16.90
C MET A 164 -5.78 9.79 -15.54
N VAL A 165 -6.84 9.06 -15.20
CA VAL A 165 -7.50 9.16 -13.91
C VAL A 165 -7.76 7.75 -13.39
N ARG A 166 -7.43 7.49 -12.14
CA ARG A 166 -7.87 6.29 -11.43
C ARG A 166 -8.66 6.69 -10.21
N ALA A 167 -9.79 6.03 -9.99
CA ALA A 167 -10.68 6.38 -8.90
C ALA A 167 -11.42 5.14 -8.41
N THR A 168 -11.46 5.02 -7.09
CA THR A 168 -12.35 4.11 -6.38
C THR A 168 -13.20 4.99 -5.47
N PRO A 169 -14.53 5.08 -5.68
CA PRO A 169 -15.40 5.86 -4.80
C PRO A 169 -15.33 5.31 -3.38
N LYS A 170 -15.83 6.06 -2.38
CA LYS A 170 -15.87 5.58 -0.99
C LYS A 170 -16.72 4.30 -0.93
N VAL A 171 -16.06 3.17 -0.68
CA VAL A 171 -16.65 1.82 -0.64
C VAL A 171 -16.05 1.06 0.53
N GLY A 172 -16.79 0.08 1.04
CA GLY A 172 -16.36 -0.73 2.18
C GLY A 172 -17.55 -1.30 2.95
N SER A 173 -17.31 -1.72 4.20
CA SER A 173 -18.35 -2.11 5.16
C SER A 173 -18.84 -0.89 5.96
N ASP A 174 -19.71 -1.13 6.93
CA ASP A 174 -20.13 -0.07 7.85
C ASP A 174 -18.94 0.42 8.69
N ASP A 175 -18.03 -0.50 9.06
CA ASP A 175 -16.87 -0.24 9.92
C ASP A 175 -15.63 0.22 9.15
N VAL A 176 -15.36 -0.31 7.95
CA VAL A 176 -14.20 0.06 7.12
C VAL A 176 -14.67 0.80 5.88
N LYS A 177 -14.24 2.03 5.67
CA LYS A 177 -14.55 2.79 4.45
C LYS A 177 -13.30 3.35 3.82
N GLY A 178 -13.00 2.95 2.59
CA GLY A 178 -11.84 3.44 1.86
C GLY A 178 -12.18 4.11 0.54
N SER A 179 -11.33 5.03 0.11
CA SER A 179 -11.44 5.79 -1.15
C SER A 179 -10.07 6.01 -1.77
N LEU A 180 -10.03 6.07 -3.10
CA LEU A 180 -8.79 6.28 -3.85
C LEU A 180 -9.04 7.25 -4.99
N PHE A 181 -8.13 8.19 -5.19
CA PHE A 181 -8.13 9.07 -6.35
C PHE A 181 -6.71 9.29 -6.86
N GLY A 182 -6.52 9.27 -8.17
CA GLY A 182 -5.25 9.55 -8.80
C GLY A 182 -5.41 10.22 -10.14
N VAL A 183 -4.41 11.00 -10.50
CA VAL A 183 -4.28 11.69 -11.78
C VAL A 183 -2.90 11.46 -12.37
N GLY A 184 -2.82 11.28 -13.68
CA GLY A 184 -1.58 11.14 -14.42
C GLY A 184 -1.62 11.89 -15.74
N LEU A 185 -0.46 12.32 -16.21
CA LEU A 185 -0.24 12.92 -17.51
C LEU A 185 0.89 12.19 -18.20
N LYS A 186 0.64 11.75 -19.44
CA LYS A 186 1.64 11.10 -20.30
C LYS A 186 1.77 11.87 -21.60
N HIS A 187 2.96 12.32 -21.93
CA HIS A 187 3.21 13.15 -23.11
C HIS A 187 4.24 12.50 -24.03
N ASN A 188 3.86 12.27 -25.30
CA ASN A 188 4.71 11.63 -26.29
C ASN A 188 5.68 12.63 -26.91
N LEU A 189 6.97 12.34 -26.80
CA LEU A 189 8.04 13.19 -27.28
C LEU A 189 8.41 12.92 -28.75
N MET A 190 7.96 11.80 -29.33
CA MET A 190 8.29 11.44 -30.71
C MET A 190 7.85 12.52 -31.73
N GLN A 191 6.79 13.27 -31.42
CA GLN A 191 6.31 14.38 -32.27
C GLN A 191 7.37 15.48 -32.51
N TYR A 192 8.36 15.61 -31.62
CA TYR A 192 9.44 16.59 -31.73
C TYR A 192 10.70 16.03 -32.42
N LEU A 193 10.74 14.72 -32.70
CA LEU A 193 11.94 14.03 -33.19
C LEU A 193 11.89 13.77 -34.71
N GLY A 194 10.95 14.41 -35.42
CA GLY A 194 10.89 14.42 -36.88
C GLY A 194 10.75 13.01 -37.47
N PRO A 195 11.62 12.56 -38.41
CA PRO A 195 11.47 11.30 -39.15
C PRO A 195 11.43 10.02 -38.31
N LEU A 196 11.82 10.09 -37.03
CA LEU A 196 11.78 8.97 -36.10
C LEU A 196 10.35 8.57 -35.70
N ASP A 197 9.36 9.43 -35.96
CA ASP A 197 7.92 9.16 -35.76
C ASP A 197 7.37 7.97 -36.58
N LYS A 198 8.09 7.54 -37.63
CA LYS A 198 7.73 6.40 -38.48
C LYS A 198 8.21 5.04 -37.96
N LEU A 199 9.09 5.03 -36.97
CA LEU A 199 9.52 3.79 -36.34
C LEU A 199 8.42 3.25 -35.42
N PRO A 200 8.38 1.94 -35.12
CA PRO A 200 7.48 1.40 -34.10
C PRO A 200 7.83 1.85 -32.67
N LEU A 201 8.72 2.84 -32.52
CA LEU A 201 9.22 3.36 -31.26
C LEU A 201 8.34 4.52 -30.78
N ASN A 202 7.98 4.50 -29.51
CA ASN A 202 7.38 5.62 -28.79
C ASN A 202 8.20 5.93 -27.55
N VAL A 203 8.40 7.22 -27.27
CA VAL A 203 9.10 7.71 -26.08
C VAL A 203 8.23 8.79 -25.45
N SER A 204 7.98 8.70 -24.15
CA SER A 204 7.09 9.62 -23.46
C SER A 204 7.58 9.94 -22.06
N LEU A 205 7.13 11.09 -21.54
CA LEU A 205 7.24 11.41 -20.12
C LEU A 205 5.89 11.12 -19.46
N LEU A 206 5.95 10.53 -18.27
CA LEU A 206 4.80 10.22 -17.43
C LEU A 206 5.02 10.85 -16.05
N GLY A 207 4.05 11.64 -15.59
CA GLY A 207 3.93 12.10 -14.21
C GLY A 207 2.59 11.66 -13.65
N ALA A 208 2.57 11.10 -12.45
CA ALA A 208 1.35 10.63 -11.82
C ALA A 208 1.37 10.82 -10.30
N PHE A 209 0.17 10.99 -9.73
CA PHE A 209 -0.07 11.15 -8.31
C PHE A 209 -1.31 10.36 -7.91
N THR A 210 -1.32 9.81 -6.70
CA THR A 210 -2.50 9.17 -6.10
C THR A 210 -2.54 9.39 -4.62
N THR A 211 -3.77 9.53 -4.13
CA THR A 211 -4.11 9.54 -2.73
C THR A 211 -5.11 8.43 -2.42
N MET A 212 -4.99 7.88 -1.22
CA MET A 212 -5.94 6.95 -0.65
C MET A 212 -6.19 7.34 0.80
N ASN A 213 -7.44 7.19 1.23
CA ASN A 213 -7.85 7.36 2.61
C ASN A 213 -8.69 6.16 2.99
N VAL A 214 -8.43 5.60 4.17
CA VAL A 214 -9.20 4.52 4.77
C VAL A 214 -9.51 4.92 6.21
N ASP A 215 -10.79 4.94 6.54
CA ASP A 215 -11.29 5.15 7.90
C ASP A 215 -11.78 3.80 8.40
N TYR A 216 -11.38 3.42 9.62
CA TYR A 216 -11.85 2.22 10.31
C TYR A 216 -12.41 2.59 11.68
N ASP A 217 -13.64 2.17 11.93
CA ASP A 217 -14.31 2.28 13.23
C ASP A 217 -13.94 1.06 14.09
N ILE A 218 -13.28 1.30 15.21
CA ILE A 218 -12.80 0.24 16.12
C ILE A 218 -13.80 0.05 17.28
N GLU A 219 -14.58 1.07 17.62
CA GLU A 219 -15.36 1.15 18.87
C GLU A 219 -16.35 0.01 19.04
N ASP A 220 -17.06 -0.40 17.97
CA ASP A 220 -18.04 -1.49 18.03
C ASP A 220 -17.41 -2.90 18.14
N GLY A 221 -16.08 -3.02 18.01
CA GLY A 221 -15.35 -4.29 17.99
C GLY A 221 -14.16 -4.39 18.95
N SER A 222 -13.83 -3.34 19.70
CA SER A 222 -12.67 -3.31 20.59
C SER A 222 -12.85 -4.22 21.81
N SER A 223 -11.79 -4.91 22.22
CA SER A 223 -11.75 -5.62 23.51
C SER A 223 -11.22 -4.71 24.64
N ILE A 224 -10.77 -3.50 24.32
CA ILE A 224 -10.27 -2.52 25.28
C ILE A 224 -11.29 -1.39 25.49
N ASP A 225 -11.63 -1.13 26.76
CA ASP A 225 -12.54 -0.07 27.16
C ASP A 225 -12.07 1.31 26.67
N GLY A 226 -12.96 2.06 26.02
CA GLY A 226 -12.59 3.30 25.38
C GLY A 226 -13.77 4.14 24.89
N THR A 227 -13.44 5.25 24.21
CA THR A 227 -14.43 6.13 23.58
C THR A 227 -13.86 6.70 22.29
N GLY A 228 -14.68 6.75 21.24
CA GLY A 228 -14.30 7.34 19.95
C GLY A 228 -13.12 6.63 19.28
N GLN A 229 -13.04 5.32 19.42
CA GLN A 229 -11.93 4.50 18.95
C GLN A 229 -11.99 4.34 17.43
N ALA A 230 -10.98 4.82 16.72
CA ALA A 230 -10.93 4.75 15.27
C ALA A 230 -9.49 4.66 14.74
N ALA A 231 -9.29 4.09 13.56
CA ALA A 231 -8.04 4.18 12.83
C ALA A 231 -8.22 4.98 11.53
N GLU A 232 -7.36 5.98 11.34
CA GLU A 232 -7.26 6.76 10.11
C GLU A 232 -5.97 6.42 9.37
N PHE A 233 -6.10 5.87 8.17
CA PHE A 233 -4.99 5.62 7.26
C PHE A 233 -5.05 6.55 6.06
N LYS A 234 -3.96 7.29 5.81
CA LYS A 234 -3.81 8.22 4.69
C LYS A 234 -2.55 7.87 3.91
N LEU A 235 -2.64 7.90 2.59
CA LEU A 235 -1.51 7.59 1.72
C LEU A 235 -1.49 8.50 0.51
N ASN A 236 -0.29 8.92 0.12
CA ASN A 236 0.03 9.70 -1.07
C ASN A 236 1.18 9.01 -1.80
N SER A 237 1.08 8.82 -3.10
CA SER A 237 2.12 8.21 -3.94
C SER A 237 2.27 9.02 -5.22
N TYR A 238 3.50 9.39 -5.56
CA TYR A 238 3.84 10.09 -6.79
C TYR A 238 4.88 9.32 -7.59
N THR A 239 4.85 9.51 -8.91
CA THR A 239 5.75 8.84 -9.84
C THR A 239 6.07 9.75 -11.01
N VAL A 240 7.34 9.85 -11.36
CA VAL A 240 7.81 10.56 -12.56
C VAL A 240 8.74 9.64 -13.32
N GLN A 241 8.46 9.39 -14.60
CA GLN A 241 9.18 8.41 -15.42
C GLN A 241 9.36 8.90 -16.87
N GLY A 242 10.52 8.60 -17.44
CA GLY A 242 10.69 8.47 -18.87
C GLY A 242 10.36 7.04 -19.29
N ILE A 243 9.47 6.87 -20.27
CA ILE A 243 8.98 5.58 -20.72
C ILE A 243 9.17 5.42 -22.22
N ALA A 244 9.42 4.19 -22.66
CA ALA A 244 9.55 3.85 -24.07
C ALA A 244 8.78 2.57 -24.40
N SER A 245 8.30 2.46 -25.64
CA SER A 245 7.72 1.23 -26.15
C SER A 245 8.05 0.97 -27.62
N LEU A 246 8.21 -0.31 -27.96
CA LEU A 246 8.19 -0.82 -29.31
C LEU A 246 6.82 -1.45 -29.55
N ASP A 247 6.01 -0.85 -30.41
CA ASP A 247 4.62 -1.21 -30.64
C ASP A 247 4.45 -1.94 -31.99
N PHE A 248 4.38 -3.27 -31.95
CA PHE A 248 4.08 -4.13 -33.10
C PHE A 248 2.58 -4.46 -33.16
N PRO A 249 2.06 -4.98 -34.30
CA PRO A 249 0.62 -5.23 -34.47
C PRO A 249 -0.03 -6.06 -33.37
N PHE A 250 0.64 -7.12 -32.90
CA PHE A 250 0.08 -8.06 -31.91
C PHE A 250 0.75 -7.97 -30.53
N ILE A 251 1.91 -7.32 -30.42
CA ILE A 251 2.64 -7.22 -29.16
C ILE A 251 3.33 -5.86 -29.04
N SER A 252 3.33 -5.29 -27.85
CA SER A 252 4.16 -4.16 -27.48
C SER A 252 5.14 -4.60 -26.40
N ILE A 253 6.40 -4.21 -26.52
CA ILE A 253 7.36 -4.29 -25.41
C ILE A 253 7.57 -2.87 -24.92
N TYR A 254 7.53 -2.67 -23.60
CA TYR A 254 7.64 -1.34 -23.02
C TYR A 254 8.47 -1.38 -21.74
N GLY A 255 9.03 -0.23 -21.38
CA GLY A 255 9.80 -0.08 -20.16
C GLY A 255 9.90 1.37 -19.76
N GLY A 256 10.44 1.61 -18.57
CA GLY A 256 10.58 2.95 -18.03
C GLY A 256 11.70 3.05 -17.01
N LEU A 257 12.21 4.27 -16.87
CA LEU A 257 13.13 4.67 -15.83
C LEU A 257 12.58 5.92 -15.15
N GLY A 258 12.72 5.99 -13.82
CA GLY A 258 12.31 7.18 -13.11
C GLY A 258 12.39 7.05 -11.61
N TYR A 259 11.46 7.69 -10.93
CA TYR A 259 11.44 7.82 -9.48
C TYR A 259 10.01 7.72 -8.95
N THR A 260 9.85 7.01 -7.83
CA THR A 260 8.63 6.90 -7.05
C THR A 260 8.92 7.41 -5.64
N GLY A 261 7.95 8.10 -5.04
CA GLY A 261 7.97 8.40 -3.62
C GLY A 261 6.57 8.63 -3.10
N GLY A 262 6.45 8.80 -1.79
CA GLY A 262 5.16 9.04 -1.19
C GLY A 262 5.22 9.20 0.32
N LYS A 263 4.05 9.30 0.92
CA LYS A 263 3.85 9.34 2.37
C LYS A 263 2.70 8.41 2.73
N SER A 264 2.83 7.68 3.83
CA SER A 264 1.75 6.93 4.43
C SER A 264 1.69 7.23 5.92
N GLU A 265 0.48 7.44 6.44
CA GLU A 265 0.21 7.85 7.81
C GLU A 265 -0.88 6.96 8.40
N LEU A 266 -0.68 6.46 9.62
CA LEU A 266 -1.66 5.69 10.37
C LEU A 266 -1.80 6.31 11.75
N ASN A 267 -3.01 6.77 12.09
CA ASN A 267 -3.33 7.26 13.42
C ASN A 267 -4.41 6.37 14.03
N VAL A 268 -4.21 5.95 15.28
CA VAL A 268 -5.23 5.30 16.09
C VAL A 268 -5.70 6.33 17.10
N LEU A 269 -6.96 6.72 16.97
CA LEU A 269 -7.60 7.83 17.65
C LEU A 269 -8.53 7.33 18.75
N GLY A 270 -8.81 8.21 19.71
CA GLY A 270 -9.73 7.95 20.81
C GLY A 270 -9.01 7.62 22.12
N THR A 271 -9.78 7.16 23.09
CA THR A 271 -9.26 6.78 24.41
C THR A 271 -9.24 5.26 24.57
N TYR A 272 -8.20 4.73 25.20
CA TYR A 272 -8.04 3.30 25.46
C TYR A 272 -7.59 3.08 26.91
N THR A 273 -8.36 2.32 27.68
CA THR A 273 -8.08 2.04 29.09
C THR A 273 -7.39 0.70 29.22
N VAL A 274 -6.10 0.74 29.49
CA VAL A 274 -5.24 -0.43 29.63
C VAL A 274 -5.19 -0.84 31.09
N GLU A 275 -5.29 -2.14 31.34
CA GLU A 275 -5.13 -2.75 32.66
C GLU A 275 -3.71 -3.27 32.88
N TYR A 276 -3.18 -3.06 34.09
CA TYR A 276 -1.88 -3.56 34.55
C TYR A 276 -2.03 -4.41 35.81
N ASN A 277 -0.98 -5.17 36.15
CA ASN A 277 -0.91 -5.97 37.38
C ASN A 277 -2.13 -6.90 37.58
N ALA A 278 -2.58 -7.54 36.48
CA ALA A 278 -3.78 -8.39 36.44
C ALA A 278 -5.08 -7.67 36.83
N GLY A 279 -5.24 -6.41 36.39
CA GLY A 279 -6.48 -5.65 36.51
C GLY A 279 -6.59 -4.80 37.78
N THR A 280 -5.53 -4.69 38.59
CA THR A 280 -5.58 -3.88 39.82
C THR A 280 -5.29 -2.41 39.58
N GLU A 281 -4.58 -2.09 38.49
CA GLU A 281 -4.23 -0.73 38.10
C GLU A 281 -4.68 -0.47 36.66
N THR A 282 -5.09 0.76 36.35
CA THR A 282 -5.57 1.13 35.02
C THR A 282 -4.98 2.45 34.56
N THR A 283 -4.63 2.55 33.28
CA THR A 283 -4.14 3.78 32.65
C THR A 283 -4.92 4.04 31.36
N THR A 284 -5.42 5.27 31.20
CA THR A 284 -6.05 5.68 29.95
C THR A 284 -5.01 6.32 29.02
N LEU A 285 -4.85 5.75 27.84
CA LEU A 285 -4.09 6.31 26.73
C LEU A 285 -5.00 7.11 25.82
N VAL A 286 -4.46 8.18 25.22
CA VAL A 286 -5.15 9.03 24.25
C VAL A 286 -4.35 9.01 22.96
N ASP A 287 -5.03 8.69 21.85
CA ASP A 287 -4.45 8.59 20.51
C ASP A 287 -3.11 7.81 20.49
N PRO A 288 -3.08 6.54 20.93
CA PRO A 288 -1.86 5.84 21.31
C PRO A 288 -0.87 5.59 20.16
N ILE A 289 -1.32 5.67 18.90
CA ILE A 289 -0.51 5.37 17.72
C ILE A 289 -0.59 6.52 16.72
N ALA A 290 0.56 7.05 16.32
CA ALA A 290 0.72 8.08 15.30
C ALA A 290 1.97 7.79 14.47
N LEU A 291 1.79 7.07 13.37
CA LEU A 291 2.86 6.59 12.50
C LEU A 291 2.90 7.34 11.18
N SER A 292 4.11 7.58 10.67
CA SER A 292 4.33 8.25 9.39
C SER A 292 5.58 7.72 8.70
N TYR A 293 5.44 7.26 7.46
CA TYR A 293 6.53 6.76 6.61
C TYR A 293 6.59 7.58 5.33
N SER A 294 7.80 7.76 4.76
CA SER A 294 7.99 8.51 3.52
C SER A 294 8.98 7.81 2.59
N PRO A 295 8.68 6.59 2.12
CA PRO A 295 9.59 5.83 1.29
C PRO A 295 9.75 6.48 -0.09
N SER A 296 10.91 6.28 -0.69
CA SER A 296 11.17 6.73 -2.05
C SER A 296 12.32 5.95 -2.68
N SER A 297 12.24 5.72 -3.99
CA SER A 297 13.29 5.02 -4.70
C SER A 297 13.33 5.39 -6.18
N VAL A 298 14.51 5.20 -6.78
CA VAL A 298 14.61 5.04 -8.23
C VAL A 298 13.87 3.76 -8.65
N ARG A 299 13.40 3.75 -9.89
CA ARG A 299 12.71 2.60 -10.46
C ARG A 299 13.08 2.34 -11.90
N ALA A 300 13.10 1.07 -12.26
CA ALA A 300 13.25 0.59 -13.62
C ALA A 300 12.20 -0.50 -13.88
N SER A 301 11.49 -0.40 -14.99
CA SER A 301 10.42 -1.33 -15.33
C SER A 301 10.57 -1.89 -16.73
N LEU A 302 10.11 -3.12 -16.90
CA LEU A 302 10.05 -3.81 -18.18
C LEU A 302 8.77 -4.64 -18.24
N GLY A 303 8.05 -4.52 -19.34
CA GLY A 303 6.78 -5.20 -19.53
C GLY A 303 6.47 -5.50 -20.99
N ALA A 304 5.43 -6.30 -21.15
CA ALA A 304 4.88 -6.65 -22.44
C ALA A 304 3.36 -6.49 -22.42
N ARG A 305 2.79 -6.16 -23.58
CA ARG A 305 1.36 -6.04 -23.79
C ARG A 305 0.96 -6.77 -25.05
N LEU A 306 0.00 -7.68 -24.95
CA LEU A 306 -0.64 -8.32 -26.09
C LEU A 306 -1.74 -7.42 -26.64
N ASN A 307 -1.76 -7.21 -27.95
CA ASN A 307 -2.67 -6.35 -28.68
C ASN A 307 -3.76 -7.18 -29.40
N LEU A 308 -4.90 -7.41 -28.76
CA LEU A 308 -6.04 -8.17 -29.30
C LEU A 308 -7.16 -7.23 -29.75
N ALA A 309 -6.97 -6.55 -30.88
CA ALA A 309 -7.86 -5.48 -31.36
C ALA A 309 -8.06 -4.39 -30.27
N PHE A 310 -9.29 -4.15 -29.82
CA PHE A 310 -9.61 -3.20 -28.75
C PHE A 310 -9.24 -3.74 -27.35
N PHE A 311 -9.10 -5.04 -27.19
CA PHE A 311 -8.75 -5.68 -25.92
C PHE A 311 -7.23 -5.85 -25.80
N LYS A 312 -6.70 -5.57 -24.61
CA LYS A 312 -5.27 -5.64 -24.30
C LYS A 312 -5.08 -6.45 -23.03
N ILE A 313 -3.99 -7.20 -22.97
CA ILE A 313 -3.49 -7.86 -21.76
C ILE A 313 -2.08 -7.37 -21.56
N TYR A 314 -1.71 -6.97 -20.35
CA TYR A 314 -0.36 -6.53 -20.05
C TYR A 314 0.15 -7.11 -18.73
N ALA A 315 1.46 -7.22 -18.66
CA ALA A 315 2.19 -7.43 -17.42
C ALA A 315 3.52 -6.68 -17.48
N ASP A 316 3.97 -6.18 -16.34
CA ASP A 316 5.28 -5.59 -16.16
C ASP A 316 5.86 -5.94 -14.80
N TYR A 317 7.18 -5.96 -14.75
CA TYR A 317 7.96 -6.05 -13.54
C TYR A 317 8.73 -4.76 -13.34
N THR A 318 8.61 -4.17 -12.16
CA THR A 318 9.36 -2.97 -11.75
C THR A 318 10.35 -3.34 -10.65
N VAL A 319 11.64 -3.11 -10.91
CA VAL A 319 12.69 -3.10 -9.90
C VAL A 319 12.70 -1.74 -9.22
N GLN A 320 12.52 -1.75 -7.91
CA GLN A 320 12.56 -0.60 -7.00
C GLN A 320 12.72 -1.14 -5.57
N GLU A 321 12.68 -0.30 -4.52
CA GLU A 321 12.89 -0.76 -3.14
C GLU A 321 11.93 -1.91 -2.76
N TYR A 322 10.65 -1.77 -3.08
CA TYR A 322 9.69 -2.88 -3.08
C TYR A 322 9.38 -3.24 -4.52
N SER A 323 10.02 -4.30 -5.01
CA SER A 323 9.81 -4.75 -6.39
C SER A 323 8.32 -5.03 -6.64
N ASN A 324 7.81 -4.61 -7.79
CA ASN A 324 6.38 -4.62 -8.05
C ASN A 324 6.05 -5.40 -9.33
N LEU A 325 5.11 -6.33 -9.22
CA LEU A 325 4.50 -6.99 -10.35
C LEU A 325 3.17 -6.31 -10.66
N SER A 326 3.02 -5.77 -11.86
CA SER A 326 1.74 -5.23 -12.34
C SER A 326 1.19 -6.11 -13.45
N ALA A 327 -0.11 -6.40 -13.42
CA ALA A 327 -0.78 -7.13 -14.48
C ALA A 327 -2.23 -6.66 -14.64
N GLY A 328 -2.76 -6.73 -15.86
CA GLY A 328 -4.13 -6.29 -16.09
C GLY A 328 -4.60 -6.44 -17.53
N ILE A 329 -5.82 -5.94 -17.73
CA ILE A 329 -6.49 -5.86 -19.01
C ILE A 329 -6.87 -4.41 -19.31
N ALA A 330 -6.93 -4.06 -20.58
CA ALA A 330 -7.43 -2.76 -21.01
C ALA A 330 -8.34 -2.88 -22.24
N PHE A 331 -9.37 -2.04 -22.27
CA PHE A 331 -10.23 -1.82 -23.43
C PHE A 331 -9.84 -0.47 -24.03
N SER A 332 -9.08 -0.49 -25.14
CA SER A 332 -8.45 0.68 -25.73
C SER A 332 -9.03 0.98 -27.12
N PHE A 333 -9.49 2.21 -27.29
CA PHE A 333 -10.05 2.78 -28.51
C PHE A 333 -9.15 3.94 -28.93
N ARG A 334 -8.31 3.71 -29.96
CA ARG A 334 -7.25 4.64 -30.39
C ARG A 334 -7.59 5.40 -31.65
#